data_AF-A0A3D1BIL1-F1
#
_entry.id   AF-A0A3D1BIL1-F1
#
_cell.length_a   1.000
_cell.length_b   1.000
_cell.length_c   1.000
_cell.angle_alpha   90.00
_cell.angle_beta   90.00
_cell.angle_gamma   90.00
#
_symmetry.space_group_name_H-M   'P 1'
#
loop_
_entity.id
_entity.type
_entity.pdbx_description
1 polymer ?
#
loop_
_entity_poly.entity_id
_entity_poly.type
_entity_poly.pdbx_seq_one_letter_code
_entity_poly.pdbx_strand_id
1 'polypeptide(L)'
;MLGRYGISVEHRLAKAFSGGVEVDALSREIFLEGQSWFLSQNAHKRGLIVEPFVRWYPAGAEDLDGVYASFGGFFGFAKYTLDEPDGLGRHTWSANGASLHLGWQKRLRRLALDMYLGATWANDTYPGVYVESTALYPPPQGFRASGGLRLGWVLNATGSDTMR
;
A
#
# COMPACT_ATOMS: atom_id res chain seq x y z
N MET A 1 12.75 1.89 9.96
CA MET A 1 11.59 2.21 9.10
C MET A 1 12.02 2.22 7.62
N LEU A 2 12.37 1.06 7.08
CA LEU A 2 12.65 0.83 5.65
C LEU A 2 12.33 -0.66 5.42
N GLY A 3 11.66 -1.01 4.33
CA GLY A 3 11.26 -2.40 4.08
C GLY A 3 9.92 -2.63 3.37
N ARG A 4 9.31 -1.58 2.80
CA ARG A 4 8.22 -1.71 1.84
C ARG A 4 8.70 -1.16 0.51
N TYR A 5 8.56 -1.95 -0.55
CA TYR A 5 8.91 -1.55 -1.90
C TYR A 5 7.72 -1.83 -2.80
N GLY A 6 7.13 -0.76 -3.33
CA GLY A 6 5.94 -0.83 -4.16
C GLY A 6 6.27 -0.57 -5.62
N ILE A 7 5.56 -1.28 -6.51
CA ILE A 7 5.43 -0.91 -7.91
C ILE A 7 3.94 -0.83 -8.24
N SER A 8 3.55 0.18 -9.00
CA SER A 8 2.18 0.34 -9.47
C SER A 8 2.13 0.52 -10.97
N VAL A 9 1.04 0.02 -11.56
CA VAL A 9 0.68 0.28 -12.94
C VAL A 9 -0.76 0.77 -12.98
N GLU A 10 -0.99 1.81 -13.76
CA GLU A 10 -2.29 2.43 -13.93
C GLU A 10 -2.57 2.62 -15.41
N HIS A 11 -3.78 2.29 -15.83
CA HIS A 11 -4.24 2.41 -17.20
C HIS A 11 -5.53 3.21 -17.26
N ARG A 12 -5.64 4.09 -18.26
CA ARG A 12 -6.84 4.87 -18.51
C ARG A 12 -7.93 3.95 -19.08
N LEU A 13 -9.05 3.84 -18.37
CA LEU A 13 -10.20 3.02 -18.79
C LEU A 13 -11.23 3.83 -19.57
N ALA A 14 -11.40 5.11 -19.20
CA ALA A 14 -12.28 6.05 -19.86
C ALA A 14 -11.79 7.48 -19.65
N LYS A 15 -12.49 8.48 -20.22
CA LYS A 15 -12.11 9.91 -20.10
C LYS A 15 -11.95 10.36 -18.65
N ALA A 16 -12.77 9.86 -17.74
CA ALA A 16 -12.78 10.23 -16.32
C ALA A 16 -12.35 9.09 -15.39
N PHE A 17 -11.93 7.93 -15.91
CA PHE A 17 -11.62 6.76 -15.09
C PHE A 17 -10.30 6.11 -15.48
N SER A 18 -9.56 5.67 -14.46
CA SER A 18 -8.43 4.77 -14.61
C SER A 18 -8.56 3.58 -13.66
N GLY A 19 -7.92 2.49 -14.02
CA GLY A 19 -7.81 1.29 -13.20
C GLY A 19 -6.35 0.89 -13.10
N GLY A 20 -5.97 0.34 -11.97
CA GLY A 20 -4.60 -0.03 -11.72
C GLY A 20 -4.46 -1.08 -10.64
N VAL A 21 -3.21 -1.51 -10.47
CA VAL A 21 -2.81 -2.40 -9.40
C VAL A 21 -1.47 -1.93 -8.86
N GLU A 22 -1.37 -1.90 -7.54
CA GLU A 22 -0.13 -1.70 -6.81
C GLU A 22 0.27 -3.02 -6.16
N VAL A 23 1.57 -3.33 -6.20
CA VAL A 23 2.13 -4.53 -5.57
C VAL A 23 3.28 -4.09 -4.69
N ASP A 24 3.18 -4.44 -3.41
CA ASP A 24 4.17 -4.11 -2.40
C ASP A 24 4.85 -5.34 -1.84
N ALA A 25 6.17 -5.37 -1.94
CA ALA A 25 6.99 -6.31 -1.21
C ALA A 25 7.27 -5.80 0.21
N LEU A 26 6.98 -6.63 1.20
CA LEU A 26 7.32 -6.42 2.60
C LEU A 26 8.57 -7.22 2.95
N SER A 27 9.55 -6.57 3.54
CA SER A 27 10.72 -7.20 4.16
C SER A 27 11.22 -6.30 5.28
N ARG A 28 10.85 -6.61 6.53
CA ARG A 28 11.18 -5.75 7.68
C ARG A 28 11.29 -6.55 8.96
N GLU A 29 12.16 -6.08 9.85
CA GLU A 29 12.14 -6.49 11.27
C GLU A 29 10.91 -5.90 11.97
N ILE A 30 10.27 -6.70 12.79
CA ILE A 30 9.15 -6.31 13.63
C ILE A 30 9.29 -6.92 15.02
N PHE A 31 8.58 -6.33 15.98
CA PHE A 31 8.40 -6.92 17.30
C PHE A 31 7.02 -7.56 17.39
N LEU A 32 6.99 -8.82 17.81
CA LEU A 32 5.77 -9.59 18.06
C LEU A 32 5.51 -9.63 19.56
N GLU A 33 4.34 -9.15 19.97
CA GLU A 33 3.85 -9.29 21.34
C GLU A 33 3.27 -10.68 21.53
N GLY A 34 3.82 -11.43 22.49
CA GLY A 34 3.31 -12.74 22.88
C GLY A 34 2.00 -12.59 23.65
N GLN A 35 0.99 -13.36 23.26
CA GLN A 35 -0.24 -13.49 24.01
C GLN A 35 -0.09 -14.52 25.13
N SER A 36 -0.76 -14.30 26.27
CA SER A 36 -0.77 -15.23 27.40
C SER A 36 0.63 -15.47 28.00
N TRP A 37 1.17 -16.69 27.92
CA TRP A 37 2.46 -17.10 28.48
C TRP A 37 3.59 -17.15 27.44
N PHE A 38 3.34 -16.75 26.20
CA PHE A 38 4.37 -16.68 25.17
C PHE A 38 5.25 -15.43 25.35
N LEU A 39 6.56 -15.61 25.24
CA LEU A 39 7.49 -14.49 25.30
C LEU A 39 7.42 -13.69 24.01
N SER A 40 7.28 -12.36 24.15
CA SER A 40 7.41 -11.42 23.04
C SER A 40 8.83 -11.46 22.48
N GLN A 41 8.96 -11.35 21.17
CA GLN A 41 10.26 -11.46 20.51
C GLN A 41 10.29 -10.71 19.17
N ASN A 42 11.50 -10.49 18.66
CA ASN A 42 11.68 -9.97 17.33
C ASN A 42 11.41 -11.04 16.27
N ALA A 43 10.96 -10.60 15.11
CA ALA A 43 10.76 -11.45 13.96
C ALA A 43 10.96 -10.68 12.66
N HIS A 44 11.46 -11.38 11.65
CA HIS A 44 11.55 -10.85 10.30
C HIS A 44 10.27 -11.17 9.52
N LYS A 45 9.50 -10.12 9.15
CA LYS A 45 8.29 -10.23 8.33
C LYS A 45 8.63 -10.11 6.85
N ARG A 46 8.27 -11.13 6.05
CA ARG A 46 8.39 -11.11 4.59
C ARG A 46 7.09 -11.48 3.91
N GLY A 47 6.65 -10.66 2.95
CA GLY A 47 5.35 -10.83 2.34
C GLY A 47 5.10 -9.96 1.13
N LEU A 48 3.87 -10.01 0.64
CA LEU A 48 3.37 -9.24 -0.48
C LEU A 48 2.01 -8.65 -0.13
N ILE A 49 1.73 -7.46 -0.62
CA ILE A 49 0.41 -6.86 -0.65
C ILE A 49 0.08 -6.54 -2.10
N VAL A 50 -1.13 -6.87 -2.54
CA VAL A 50 -1.65 -6.52 -3.87
C VAL A 50 -2.87 -5.64 -3.68
N GLU A 51 -2.86 -4.47 -4.30
CA GLU A 51 -3.87 -3.42 -4.12
C GLU A 51 -4.48 -3.03 -5.48
N PRO A 52 -5.56 -3.70 -5.94
CA PRO A 52 -6.31 -3.24 -7.10
C PRO A 52 -7.07 -1.95 -6.76
N PHE A 53 -7.08 -0.99 -7.69
CA PHE A 53 -7.78 0.27 -7.51
C PHE A 53 -8.40 0.80 -8.80
N VAL A 54 -9.41 1.66 -8.62
CA VAL A 54 -10.03 2.48 -9.66
C VAL A 54 -9.97 3.93 -9.20
N ARG A 55 -9.57 4.83 -10.10
CA ARG A 55 -9.64 6.27 -9.86
C ARG A 55 -10.66 6.93 -10.75
N TRP A 56 -11.36 7.88 -10.17
CA TRP A 56 -12.30 8.77 -10.81
C TRP A 56 -11.76 10.20 -10.78
N TYR A 57 -11.75 10.84 -11.94
CA TYR A 57 -11.33 12.21 -12.15
C TYR A 57 -12.55 13.04 -12.58
N PRO A 58 -13.19 13.81 -11.69
CA PRO A 58 -14.42 14.53 -11.99
C PRO A 58 -14.27 15.57 -13.12
N ALA A 59 -13.10 16.18 -13.26
CA ALA A 59 -12.79 17.12 -14.35
C ALA A 59 -12.27 16.42 -15.63
N GLY A 60 -12.16 15.09 -15.63
CA GLY A 60 -11.44 14.31 -16.64
C GLY A 60 -10.02 13.97 -16.20
N ALA A 61 -9.49 12.86 -16.72
CA ALA A 61 -8.16 12.36 -16.40
C ALA A 61 -7.10 13.15 -17.21
N GLU A 62 -6.74 14.33 -16.74
CA GLU A 62 -5.59 15.08 -17.25
C GLU A 62 -4.29 14.58 -16.61
N ASP A 63 -3.18 14.66 -17.35
CA ASP A 63 -1.88 14.11 -16.94
C ASP A 63 -1.34 14.80 -15.69
N LEU A 64 -1.64 14.19 -14.53
CA LEU A 64 -1.23 14.64 -13.20
C LEU A 64 -1.72 16.06 -12.86
N ASP A 65 -2.96 16.39 -13.24
CA ASP A 65 -3.60 17.66 -12.87
C ASP A 65 -5.03 17.43 -12.35
N GLY A 66 -5.37 18.09 -11.25
CA GLY A 66 -6.71 18.12 -10.70
C GLY A 66 -6.95 17.19 -9.52
N VAL A 67 -8.22 17.05 -9.16
CA VAL A 67 -8.68 16.21 -8.04
C VAL A 67 -9.06 14.82 -8.54
N TYR A 68 -8.98 13.84 -7.65
CA TYR A 68 -9.44 12.48 -7.92
C TYR A 68 -10.05 11.83 -6.68
N ALA A 69 -10.90 10.84 -6.91
CA ALA A 69 -11.31 9.87 -5.91
C ALA A 69 -10.77 8.49 -6.31
N SER A 70 -10.15 7.78 -5.37
CA SER A 70 -9.61 6.43 -5.58
C SER A 70 -10.36 5.46 -4.68
N PHE A 71 -10.89 4.41 -5.25
CA PHE A 71 -11.48 3.30 -4.53
C PHE A 71 -10.67 2.03 -4.84
N GLY A 72 -10.28 1.28 -3.81
CA GLY A 72 -9.46 0.10 -3.98
C GLY A 72 -9.72 -0.96 -2.93
N GLY A 73 -9.24 -2.15 -3.23
CA GLY A 73 -9.11 -3.24 -2.27
C GLY A 73 -7.64 -3.53 -2.00
N PHE A 74 -7.35 -4.33 -0.99
CA PHE A 74 -6.04 -4.93 -0.83
C PHE A 74 -6.13 -6.36 -0.32
N PHE A 75 -5.12 -7.15 -0.67
CA PHE A 75 -4.88 -8.50 -0.17
C PHE A 75 -3.41 -8.62 0.22
N GLY A 76 -3.14 -8.85 1.49
CA GLY A 76 -1.81 -9.01 2.06
C GLY A 76 -1.58 -10.43 2.55
N PHE A 77 -0.37 -10.94 2.32
CA PHE A 77 0.11 -12.18 2.92
C PHE A 77 1.58 -12.04 3.30
N ALA A 78 1.95 -12.52 4.49
CA ALA A 78 3.33 -12.53 4.95
C ALA A 78 3.62 -13.73 5.84
N LYS A 79 4.90 -14.06 5.95
CA LYS A 79 5.45 -15.01 6.89
C LYS A 79 6.35 -14.29 7.88
N TYR A 80 6.35 -14.75 9.11
CA TYR A 80 7.31 -14.34 10.13
C TYR A 80 8.38 -15.41 10.29
N THR A 81 9.62 -14.95 10.36
CA THR A 81 10.76 -15.77 10.79
C THR A 81 11.13 -15.25 12.17
N LEU A 82 10.85 -16.03 13.21
CA LEU A 82 11.20 -15.69 14.58
C LEU A 82 12.71 -15.76 14.78
N ASP A 83 13.26 -14.90 15.63
CA ASP A 83 14.66 -15.01 16.06
C ASP A 83 14.88 -16.29 16.88
N GLU A 84 13.91 -16.64 17.74
CA GLU A 84 13.92 -17.87 18.52
C GLU A 84 12.74 -18.79 18.12
N PRO A 85 13.02 -20.00 17.60
CA PRO A 85 11.96 -20.95 17.24
C PRO A 85 11.13 -21.37 18.46
N ASP A 86 9.81 -21.28 18.34
CA ASP A 86 8.86 -21.62 19.42
C ASP A 86 8.22 -23.02 19.28
N GLY A 87 8.55 -23.74 18.21
CA GLY A 87 8.02 -25.08 17.93
C GLY A 87 6.54 -25.11 17.47
N LEU A 88 5.89 -23.96 17.30
CA LEU A 88 4.47 -23.86 16.94
C LEU A 88 4.20 -23.91 15.43
N GLY A 89 5.25 -24.08 14.63
CA GLY A 89 5.16 -24.21 13.18
C GLY A 89 5.27 -22.86 12.46
N ARG A 90 4.45 -22.65 11.43
CA ARG A 90 4.57 -21.49 10.53
C ARG A 90 3.73 -20.31 11.05
N HIS A 91 4.42 -19.22 11.35
CA HIS A 91 3.80 -17.94 11.69
C HIS A 91 3.48 -17.19 10.42
N THR A 92 2.18 -17.07 10.09
CA THR A 92 1.71 -16.38 8.90
C THR A 92 0.73 -15.28 9.26
N TRP A 93 0.72 -14.24 8.45
CA TRP A 93 -0.24 -13.16 8.51
C TRP A 93 -0.93 -13.01 7.17
N SER A 94 -2.21 -12.69 7.22
CA SER A 94 -2.99 -12.27 6.07
C SER A 94 -3.88 -11.11 6.43
N ALA A 95 -4.11 -10.24 5.47
CA ALA A 95 -5.03 -9.13 5.63
C ALA A 95 -5.78 -8.88 4.34
N ASN A 96 -7.00 -8.39 4.45
CA ASN A 96 -7.74 -7.86 3.33
C ASN A 96 -8.56 -6.66 3.74
N GLY A 97 -8.97 -5.87 2.76
CA GLY A 97 -9.76 -4.70 3.07
C GLY A 97 -10.05 -3.84 1.86
N ALA A 98 -10.61 -2.68 2.14
CA ALA A 98 -10.97 -1.69 1.15
C ALA A 98 -10.52 -0.30 1.59
N SER A 99 -10.19 0.53 0.61
CA SER A 99 -9.76 1.90 0.81
C SER A 99 -10.52 2.86 -0.09
N LEU A 100 -10.77 4.05 0.44
CA LEU A 100 -11.33 5.18 -0.29
C LEU A 100 -10.49 6.41 0.00
N HIS A 101 -9.85 6.94 -1.03
CA HIS A 101 -9.02 8.14 -0.94
C HIS A 101 -9.58 9.25 -1.84
N LEU A 102 -9.47 10.49 -1.37
CA LEU A 102 -9.61 11.69 -2.16
C LEU A 102 -8.22 12.31 -2.28
N GLY A 103 -7.85 12.75 -3.48
CA GLY A 103 -6.55 13.36 -3.69
C GLY A 103 -6.60 14.52 -4.66
N TRP A 104 -5.50 15.26 -4.65
CA TRP A 104 -5.22 16.34 -5.57
C TRP A 104 -3.79 16.18 -6.07
N GLN A 105 -3.64 16.18 -7.38
CA GLN A 105 -2.36 16.04 -8.05
C GLN A 105 -2.05 17.26 -8.92
N LYS A 106 -0.78 17.62 -9.00
CA LYS A 106 -0.30 18.70 -9.86
C LYS A 106 1.08 18.41 -10.42
N ARG A 107 1.21 18.55 -11.74
CA ARG A 107 2.48 18.55 -12.44
C ARG A 107 3.09 19.95 -12.49
N LEU A 108 4.27 20.10 -11.91
CA LEU A 108 5.11 21.29 -11.98
C LEU A 108 6.35 20.97 -12.84
N ARG A 109 6.23 21.13 -14.17
CA ARG A 109 7.23 20.72 -15.17
C ARG A 109 7.55 19.21 -15.10
N ARG A 110 8.69 18.84 -14.48
CA ARG A 110 9.13 17.45 -14.28
C ARG A 110 8.82 16.95 -12.87
N LEU A 111 8.35 17.80 -11.97
CA LEU A 111 7.91 17.39 -10.64
C LEU A 111 6.42 17.06 -10.68
N ALA A 112 6.04 15.98 -10.02
CA ALA A 112 4.67 15.62 -9.72
C ALA A 112 4.45 15.75 -8.20
N LEU A 113 3.40 16.47 -7.83
CA LEU A 113 2.94 16.60 -6.46
C LEU A 113 1.60 15.88 -6.36
N ASP A 114 1.42 15.02 -5.36
CA ASP A 114 0.16 14.33 -5.10
C ASP A 114 -0.11 14.35 -3.59
N MET A 115 -1.22 14.97 -3.20
CA MET A 115 -1.72 15.01 -1.84
C MET A 115 -2.97 14.16 -1.75
N TYR A 116 -3.07 13.32 -0.72
CA TYR A 116 -4.26 12.50 -0.52
C TYR A 116 -4.70 12.46 0.93
N LEU A 117 -6.00 12.25 1.12
CA LEU A 117 -6.64 11.94 2.38
C LEU A 117 -7.66 10.84 2.14
N GLY A 118 -7.75 9.89 3.04
CA GLY A 118 -8.67 8.78 2.85
C GLY A 118 -8.83 7.92 4.06
N ALA A 119 -9.63 6.87 3.87
CA ALA A 119 -9.92 5.88 4.87
C ALA A 119 -9.66 4.48 4.34
N THR A 120 -9.27 3.59 5.24
CA THR A 120 -9.06 2.18 4.96
C THR A 120 -9.78 1.39 6.03
N TRP A 121 -10.54 0.39 5.59
CA TRP A 121 -11.07 -0.65 6.46
C TRP A 121 -10.30 -1.93 6.19
N ALA A 122 -9.77 -2.54 7.25
CA ALA A 122 -8.95 -3.73 7.20
C ALA A 122 -9.52 -4.84 8.10
N ASN A 123 -9.38 -6.07 7.63
CA ASN A 123 -9.59 -7.27 8.40
C ASN A 123 -8.30 -8.10 8.37
N ASP A 124 -7.68 -8.22 9.54
CA ASP A 124 -6.39 -8.84 9.72
C ASP A 124 -6.52 -10.19 10.41
N THR A 125 -5.65 -11.13 10.08
CA THR A 125 -5.49 -12.39 10.78
C THR A 125 -4.01 -12.57 11.13
N TYR A 126 -3.72 -12.57 12.43
CA TYR A 126 -2.39 -12.76 13.00
C TYR A 126 -2.17 -14.23 13.37
N PRO A 127 -0.90 -14.69 13.44
CA PRO A 127 -0.60 -16.01 13.99
C PRO A 127 -1.00 -16.03 15.47
N GLY A 128 -1.93 -16.92 15.83
CA GLY A 128 -2.79 -16.78 17.02
C GLY A 128 -2.14 -16.63 18.39
N VAL A 129 -0.82 -16.77 18.53
CA VAL A 129 -0.09 -16.54 19.80
C VAL A 129 0.70 -15.22 19.82
N TYR A 130 0.77 -14.51 18.69
CA TYR A 130 1.54 -13.28 18.52
C TYR A 130 0.70 -12.19 17.86
N VAL A 131 0.92 -10.93 18.25
CA VAL A 131 0.33 -9.75 17.60
C VAL A 131 1.42 -8.73 17.25
N GLU A 132 1.26 -8.02 16.13
CA GLU A 132 2.12 -6.87 15.86
C GLU A 132 1.73 -5.69 16.75
N SER A 133 2.65 -5.23 17.61
CA SER A 133 2.46 -4.05 18.48
C SER A 133 2.22 -2.75 17.72
N THR A 134 2.79 -2.65 16.51
CA THR A 134 2.72 -1.47 15.64
C THR A 134 2.50 -1.87 14.18
N ALA A 135 1.32 -2.41 13.87
CA ALA A 135 0.93 -2.67 12.49
C ALA A 135 0.78 -1.34 11.70
N LEU A 136 1.86 -0.90 11.05
CA LEU A 136 1.86 0.37 10.32
C LEU A 136 1.16 0.27 8.95
N TYR A 137 1.19 -0.90 8.29
CA TYR A 137 0.47 -1.18 7.06
C TYR A 137 0.44 -2.69 6.71
N PRO A 138 -0.70 -3.21 6.19
CA PRO A 138 -2.01 -2.56 6.22
C PRO A 138 -2.44 -2.33 7.68
N PRO A 139 -3.40 -1.42 7.92
CA PRO A 139 -3.81 -1.10 9.28
C PRO A 139 -4.25 -2.36 10.04
N PRO A 140 -4.03 -2.42 11.37
CA PRO A 140 -4.61 -3.47 12.19
C PRO A 140 -6.13 -3.45 12.02
N GLN A 141 -6.77 -4.57 12.33
CA GLN A 141 -8.21 -4.76 12.19
C GLN A 141 -9.03 -3.51 12.56
N GLY A 142 -9.87 -3.05 11.64
CA GLY A 142 -10.76 -1.90 11.85
C GLY A 142 -10.60 -0.78 10.83
N PHE A 143 -11.09 0.40 11.20
CA PHE A 143 -11.13 1.59 10.36
C PHE A 143 -9.99 2.54 10.69
N ARG A 144 -9.29 3.04 9.67
CA ARG A 144 -8.21 4.02 9.82
C ARG A 144 -8.36 5.14 8.81
N ALA A 145 -8.25 6.38 9.28
CA ALA A 145 -8.03 7.53 8.42
C ALA A 145 -6.52 7.73 8.18
N SER A 146 -6.15 8.11 6.96
CA SER A 146 -4.79 8.42 6.59
C SER A 146 -4.74 9.59 5.63
N GLY A 147 -3.59 10.27 5.60
CA GLY A 147 -3.30 11.27 4.59
C GLY A 147 -1.80 11.31 4.35
N GLY A 148 -1.41 11.83 3.20
CA GLY A 148 0.00 11.84 2.81
C GLY A 148 0.31 12.79 1.67
N LEU A 149 1.60 13.03 1.52
CA LEU A 149 2.20 13.78 0.44
C LEU A 149 3.11 12.84 -0.35
N ARG A 150 2.93 12.80 -1.66
CA ARG A 150 3.74 12.05 -2.61
C ARG A 150 4.42 13.04 -3.54
N LEU A 151 5.70 12.78 -3.79
CA LEU A 151 6.54 13.53 -4.70
C LEU A 151 7.06 12.56 -5.76
N GLY A 152 6.92 12.94 -7.02
CA GLY A 152 7.35 12.14 -8.15
C GLY A 152 8.15 12.95 -9.15
N TRP A 153 8.97 12.27 -9.94
CA TRP A 153 9.61 12.86 -11.11
C TRP A 153 9.00 12.28 -12.37
N VAL A 154 8.51 13.13 -13.27
CA VAL A 154 7.91 12.73 -14.54
C VAL A 154 9.02 12.59 -15.57
N LEU A 155 9.28 11.35 -15.95
CA LEU A 155 10.16 11.01 -17.06
C LEU A 155 9.33 10.99 -18.34
N ASN A 156 9.44 12.06 -19.15
CA ASN A 156 8.94 12.01 -20.51
C ASN A 156 9.97 11.24 -21.35
N ALA A 157 9.57 10.14 -21.98
CA ALA A 157 10.31 9.60 -23.11
C ALA A 157 10.08 10.54 -24.31
N THR A 158 10.88 11.59 -24.44
CA THR A 158 11.02 12.28 -25.72
C THR A 158 11.79 11.34 -26.65
N GLY A 159 11.09 10.74 -27.60
CA GLY A 159 11.67 9.76 -28.51
C GLY A 159 10.81 9.40 -29.72
N SER A 160 10.12 10.37 -30.32
CA SER A 160 9.81 10.36 -31.76
C SER A 160 9.27 11.74 -32.19
N ASP A 161 10.08 12.77 -32.02
CA ASP A 161 10.03 13.93 -32.92
C ASP A 161 11.26 13.82 -33.80
N THR A 162 11.16 13.03 -34.87
CA THR A 162 11.99 13.21 -36.06
C THR A 162 11.32 12.59 -37.27
N MET A 163 10.95 13.49 -38.17
CA MET A 163 10.76 13.33 -39.61
C MET A 163 9.36 12.97 -40.16
N ARG A 164 8.74 14.07 -40.63
CA ARG A 164 7.86 14.25 -41.80
C ARG A 164 6.36 14.20 -41.57
#